data_AF-A0A8H4PQV6-F1
#
_entry.id   AF-A0A8H4PQV6-F1
#
_cell.length_a   1.000
_cell.length_b   1.000
_cell.length_c   1.000
_cell.angle_alpha   90.00
_cell.angle_beta   90.00
_cell.angle_gamma   90.00
#
_symmetry.space_group_name_H-M   'P 1'
#
loop_
_entity.id
_entity.type
_entity.pdbx_description
1 polymer ?
#
loop_
_entity_poly.entity_id
_entity_poly.type
_entity_poly.pdbx_seq_one_letter_code
_entity_poly.pdbx_strand_id
1 'polypeptide(L)'
;MAPILLLLASLWIAVGSASVASSKNASSDDSHRGQPNFIFIMTDDQDLLLNSLDYQPLVKRHFIDKGTMFQKHFCTVSICCPSRVSLLTGRAAHNTNVTDVAAPYGGYSKFIAEGLNDRYLPVWLQEAGYNTYFTGKLMNGHATDSYDKPYAAGWTRSEFLLDPYTYLYNNASTVLDNGEYTFNPGRYSTDLIAERSVEFLDDAVAGGRPFFLIVNPMAPHAETIFHAETVFQRGGVQHNPPVPAERHEHLFADAQVPRTPSFNPIVPASVKYLNNLEMLTAD
;
A
#
# COMPACT_ATOMS: atom_id res chain seq x y z
N MET A 1 -47.64 6.47 -77.87
CA MET A 1 -47.01 6.00 -76.62
C MET A 1 -45.63 6.61 -76.53
N ALA A 2 -45.29 7.15 -75.36
CA ALA A 2 -44.13 7.96 -74.99
C ALA A 2 -44.06 9.37 -75.63
N PRO A 3 -43.88 10.40 -74.79
CA PRO A 3 -42.63 11.14 -74.86
C PRO A 3 -41.91 11.21 -73.52
N ILE A 4 -40.59 11.15 -73.62
CA ILE A 4 -39.59 11.23 -72.57
C ILE A 4 -39.51 12.69 -72.10
N LEU A 5 -39.74 12.93 -70.80
CA LEU A 5 -39.50 14.22 -70.16
C LEU A 5 -38.05 14.27 -69.69
N LEU A 6 -37.22 15.08 -70.34
CA LEU A 6 -35.87 15.44 -69.91
C LEU A 6 -35.98 16.45 -68.75
N LEU A 7 -35.60 16.03 -67.55
CA LEU A 7 -35.36 16.91 -66.41
C LEU A 7 -33.88 17.31 -66.36
N LEU A 8 -33.61 18.59 -66.67
CA LEU A 8 -32.31 19.21 -66.50
C LEU A 8 -31.99 19.35 -65.00
N ALA A 9 -31.01 18.60 -64.52
CA ALA A 9 -30.44 18.80 -63.19
C ALA A 9 -29.42 19.95 -63.24
N SER A 10 -29.77 21.10 -62.67
CA SER A 10 -28.83 22.20 -62.42
C SER A 10 -27.95 21.86 -61.22
N LEU A 11 -26.68 21.58 -61.49
CA LEU A 11 -25.60 21.37 -60.54
C LEU A 11 -25.19 22.70 -59.89
N TRP A 12 -25.45 22.87 -58.60
CA TRP A 12 -24.90 23.99 -57.82
C TRP A 12 -23.55 23.57 -57.23
N ILE A 13 -22.45 24.03 -57.83
CA ILE A 13 -21.12 23.95 -57.22
C ILE A 13 -21.00 25.10 -56.23
N ALA A 14 -21.20 24.83 -54.94
CA ALA A 14 -20.83 25.75 -53.89
C ALA A 14 -19.30 25.69 -53.72
N VAL A 15 -18.60 26.72 -54.20
CA VAL A 15 -17.19 26.96 -53.87
C VAL A 15 -17.14 27.49 -52.44
N GLY A 16 -17.13 26.56 -51.47
CA GLY A 16 -16.87 26.87 -50.08
C GLY A 16 -15.39 27.16 -49.89
N SER A 17 -15.05 28.40 -49.54
CA SER A 17 -13.70 28.78 -49.12
C SER A 17 -13.36 28.01 -47.83
N ALA A 18 -12.53 26.98 -47.94
CA ALA A 18 -12.03 26.26 -46.77
C ALA A 18 -11.08 27.19 -46.00
N SER A 19 -11.62 27.83 -44.96
CA SER A 19 -10.78 28.42 -43.92
C SER A 19 -10.08 27.27 -43.21
N VAL A 20 -8.79 27.09 -43.50
CA VAL A 20 -7.92 26.22 -42.72
C VAL A 20 -7.84 26.85 -41.34
N ALA A 21 -8.73 26.42 -40.44
CA ALA A 21 -8.59 26.66 -39.03
C ALA A 21 -7.29 25.96 -38.62
N SER A 22 -6.26 26.75 -38.37
CA SER A 22 -5.03 26.30 -37.72
C SER A 22 -5.46 25.67 -36.40
N SER A 23 -5.50 24.34 -36.36
CA SER A 23 -5.56 23.60 -35.12
C SER A 23 -4.28 23.96 -34.38
N LYS A 24 -4.38 24.90 -33.44
CA LYS A 24 -3.43 24.94 -32.35
C LYS A 24 -3.44 23.53 -31.78
N ASN A 25 -2.36 22.79 -31.99
CA ASN A 25 -2.03 21.64 -31.17
C ASN A 25 -1.99 22.17 -29.73
N ALA A 26 -3.13 22.10 -29.05
CA ALA A 26 -3.14 22.12 -27.60
C ALA A 26 -2.28 20.91 -27.23
N SER A 27 -1.07 21.20 -26.77
CA SER A 27 -0.22 20.22 -26.12
C SER A 27 -1.11 19.43 -25.17
N SER A 28 -1.05 18.10 -25.26
CA SER A 28 -1.71 17.13 -24.37
C SER A 28 -1.31 17.26 -22.88
N ASP A 29 -0.72 18.38 -22.50
CA ASP A 29 -0.19 18.73 -21.19
C ASP A 29 -1.23 19.51 -20.35
N ASP A 30 -2.32 19.98 -20.97
CA ASP A 30 -3.37 20.75 -20.27
C ASP A 30 -4.46 19.85 -19.64
N SER A 31 -4.51 18.55 -19.97
CA SER A 31 -5.55 17.63 -19.47
C SER A 31 -5.42 17.26 -18.00
N HIS A 32 -4.28 17.56 -17.37
CA HIS A 32 -4.01 17.24 -15.96
C HIS A 32 -3.94 18.47 -15.06
N ARG A 33 -4.15 19.68 -15.61
CA ARG A 33 -4.11 20.91 -14.80
C ARG A 33 -5.17 20.88 -13.70
N GLY A 34 -4.70 20.83 -12.45
CA GLY A 34 -5.54 20.88 -11.26
C GLY A 34 -5.80 19.54 -10.58
N GLN A 35 -5.31 18.41 -11.11
CA GLN A 35 -5.32 17.15 -10.38
C GLN A 35 -4.28 17.20 -9.23
N PRO A 36 -4.65 16.85 -7.98
CA PRO A 36 -3.72 16.89 -6.86
C PRO A 36 -2.74 15.70 -6.92
N ASN A 37 -1.59 15.85 -6.27
CA ASN A 37 -0.72 14.71 -5.96
C ASN A 37 -1.13 14.11 -4.61
N PHE A 38 -0.95 12.80 -4.46
CA PHE A 38 -1.26 12.08 -3.24
C PHE A 38 -0.01 11.39 -2.69
N ILE A 39 0.30 11.63 -1.42
CA ILE A 39 1.32 10.87 -0.68
C ILE A 39 0.61 10.23 0.50
N PHE A 40 0.67 8.90 0.57
CA PHE A 40 0.06 8.11 1.63
C PHE A 40 1.14 7.38 2.41
N ILE A 41 1.26 7.70 3.70
CA ILE A 41 2.26 7.11 4.60
C ILE A 41 1.53 6.21 5.59
N MET A 42 1.91 4.93 5.66
CA MET A 42 1.32 3.98 6.60
C MET A 42 2.40 3.17 7.31
N THR A 43 2.43 3.30 8.63
CA THR A 43 3.25 2.50 9.56
C THR A 43 2.53 1.22 9.96
N ASP A 44 3.26 0.14 10.24
CA ASP A 44 2.70 -1.16 10.61
C ASP A 44 2.68 -1.30 12.16
N ASP A 45 1.51 -1.58 12.74
CA ASP A 45 1.27 -1.71 14.19
C ASP A 45 1.52 -0.45 15.05
N GLN A 46 1.46 0.74 14.46
CA GLN A 46 1.51 2.00 15.21
C GLN A 46 0.26 2.17 16.09
N ASP A 47 0.48 2.39 17.39
CA ASP A 47 -0.62 2.59 18.34
C ASP A 47 -1.09 4.06 18.40
N LEU A 48 -2.31 4.24 18.93
CA LEU A 48 -2.78 5.53 19.46
C LEU A 48 -2.85 5.54 21.00
N LEU A 49 -3.04 4.38 21.62
CA LEU A 49 -3.38 4.25 23.05
C LEU A 49 -2.17 4.41 23.99
N LEU A 50 -0.97 4.12 23.51
CA LEU A 50 0.29 4.22 24.27
C LEU A 50 0.99 5.54 24.02
N ASN A 51 0.32 6.50 23.38
CA ASN A 51 0.80 7.85 23.08
C ASN A 51 2.08 7.88 22.25
N SER A 52 2.28 6.90 21.37
CA SER A 52 3.50 6.84 20.54
C SER A 52 3.70 8.08 19.64
N LEU A 53 2.63 8.78 19.27
CA LEU A 53 2.71 10.04 18.51
C LEU A 53 3.39 11.19 19.27
N ASP A 54 3.41 11.16 20.60
CA ASP A 54 4.11 12.18 21.41
C ASP A 54 5.63 12.13 21.18
N TYR A 55 6.14 11.00 20.70
CA TYR A 55 7.55 10.74 20.42
C TYR A 55 7.91 10.93 18.93
N GLN A 56 7.00 11.50 18.12
CA GLN A 56 7.20 11.74 16.69
C GLN A 56 7.09 13.24 16.35
N PRO A 57 8.09 14.07 16.71
CA PRO A 57 8.00 15.53 16.62
C PRO A 57 7.81 16.04 15.19
N LEU A 58 8.37 15.35 14.20
CA LEU A 58 8.16 15.70 12.78
C LEU A 58 6.74 15.40 12.33
N VAL A 59 6.15 14.27 12.75
CA VAL A 59 4.75 13.94 12.44
C VAL A 59 3.81 14.97 13.06
N LYS A 60 4.06 15.32 14.32
CA LYS A 60 3.31 16.39 15.00
C LYS A 60 3.42 17.72 14.24
N ARG A 61 4.64 18.18 13.96
CA ARG A 61 4.89 19.48 13.32
C ARG A 61 4.33 19.59 11.90
N HIS A 62 4.43 18.53 11.10
CA HIS A 62 4.12 18.58 9.67
C HIS A 62 2.70 18.10 9.34
N PHE A 63 2.15 17.14 10.08
CA PHE A 63 0.83 16.58 9.80
C PHE A 63 -0.23 16.96 10.83
N ILE A 64 0.06 16.88 12.13
CA ILE A 64 -0.96 17.16 13.16
C ILE A 64 -1.22 18.66 13.26
N ASP A 65 -0.18 19.48 13.43
CA ASP A 65 -0.30 20.92 13.69
C ASP A 65 -0.72 21.72 12.44
N LYS A 66 -0.58 21.13 11.24
CA LYS A 66 -0.89 21.78 9.95
C LYS A 66 -1.99 21.08 9.15
N GLY A 67 -2.51 19.97 9.67
CA GLY A 67 -3.48 19.13 8.97
C GLY A 67 -4.74 18.91 9.77
N THR A 68 -5.42 17.80 9.50
CA THR A 68 -6.63 17.40 10.20
C THR A 68 -6.41 16.01 10.80
N MET A 69 -6.60 15.90 12.11
CA MET A 69 -6.51 14.62 12.83
C MET A 69 -7.90 14.00 12.98
N PHE A 70 -8.07 12.80 12.44
CA PHE A 70 -9.29 12.01 12.63
C PHE A 70 -9.19 11.18 13.91
N GLN A 71 -9.71 11.73 15.02
CA GLN A 71 -9.67 11.07 16.34
C GLN A 71 -10.44 9.74 16.40
N LYS A 72 -11.39 9.54 15.48
CA LYS A 72 -12.25 8.35 15.39
C LYS A 72 -12.11 7.70 14.02
N HIS A 73 -10.89 7.26 13.72
CA HIS A 73 -10.56 6.50 12.52
C HIS A 73 -10.33 5.04 12.90
N PHE A 74 -10.99 4.11 12.19
CA PHE A 74 -10.95 2.69 12.48
C PHE A 74 -10.63 1.92 11.20
N CYS A 75 -9.72 0.95 11.27
CA CYS A 75 -9.58 -0.05 10.23
C CYS A 75 -10.78 -1.01 10.27
N THR A 76 -11.08 -1.62 9.12
CA THR A 76 -12.19 -2.60 8.99
C THR A 76 -11.90 -3.90 9.71
N VAL A 77 -10.62 -4.30 9.75
CA VAL A 77 -10.13 -5.49 10.46
C VAL A 77 -8.81 -5.12 11.11
N SER A 78 -8.64 -5.41 12.40
CA SER A 78 -7.41 -5.13 13.16
C SER A 78 -6.33 -6.20 12.93
N ILE A 79 -6.06 -6.53 11.67
CA ILE A 79 -5.00 -7.46 11.26
C ILE A 79 -4.47 -7.11 9.85
N CYS A 80 -3.16 -7.26 9.64
CA CYS A 80 -2.38 -6.76 8.49
C CYS A 80 -3.04 -6.97 7.12
N CYS A 81 -3.05 -8.20 6.57
CA CYS A 81 -3.45 -8.44 5.18
C CYS A 81 -4.92 -8.04 4.90
N PRO A 82 -5.92 -8.44 5.71
CA PRO A 82 -7.31 -8.01 5.51
C PRO A 82 -7.50 -6.49 5.58
N SER A 83 -6.80 -5.81 6.49
CA SER A 83 -6.82 -4.34 6.59
C SER A 83 -6.24 -3.67 5.34
N ARG A 84 -5.06 -4.12 4.90
CA ARG A 84 -4.36 -3.59 3.72
C ARG A 84 -5.14 -3.83 2.44
N VAL A 85 -5.71 -5.02 2.27
CA VAL A 85 -6.58 -5.32 1.13
C VAL A 85 -7.86 -4.47 1.19
N SER A 86 -8.44 -4.26 2.37
CA SER A 86 -9.59 -3.37 2.51
C SER A 86 -9.27 -1.93 2.10
N LEU A 87 -8.12 -1.41 2.53
CA LEU A 87 -7.62 -0.09 2.16
C LEU A 87 -7.42 0.04 0.64
N LEU A 88 -6.76 -0.95 0.03
CA LEU A 88 -6.40 -0.91 -1.39
C LEU A 88 -7.58 -1.18 -2.33
N THR A 89 -8.64 -1.82 -1.87
CA THR A 89 -9.81 -2.17 -2.71
C THR A 89 -11.06 -1.38 -2.36
N GLY A 90 -11.10 -0.69 -1.22
CA GLY A 90 -12.31 -0.03 -0.70
C GLY A 90 -13.42 -1.01 -0.28
N ARG A 91 -13.10 -2.31 -0.11
CA ARG A 91 -14.06 -3.38 0.18
C ARG A 91 -13.78 -4.01 1.54
N ALA A 92 -14.81 -4.41 2.28
CA ALA A 92 -14.62 -5.09 3.55
C ALA A 92 -14.09 -6.52 3.34
N ALA A 93 -13.45 -7.10 4.36
CA ALA A 93 -12.85 -8.44 4.28
C ALA A 93 -13.84 -9.55 3.86
N HIS A 94 -15.12 -9.44 4.24
CA HIS A 94 -16.16 -10.38 3.79
C HIS A 94 -16.50 -10.28 2.30
N ASN A 95 -16.12 -9.19 1.62
CA ASN A 95 -16.25 -9.04 0.17
C ASN A 95 -14.97 -9.45 -0.58
N THR A 96 -13.79 -9.33 0.05
CA THR A 96 -12.50 -9.65 -0.57
C THR A 96 -12.06 -11.09 -0.33
N ASN A 97 -12.63 -11.76 0.67
CA ASN A 97 -12.27 -13.11 1.09
C ASN A 97 -10.81 -13.27 1.55
N VAL A 98 -10.11 -12.14 1.78
CA VAL A 98 -8.80 -12.09 2.44
C VAL A 98 -9.08 -11.82 3.92
N THR A 99 -9.06 -12.88 4.73
CA THR A 99 -9.52 -12.84 6.13
C THR A 99 -8.43 -13.20 7.15
N ASP A 100 -7.26 -13.63 6.68
CA ASP A 100 -6.09 -13.97 7.50
C ASP A 100 -4.83 -13.25 6.94
N VAL A 101 -3.71 -13.38 7.65
CA VAL A 101 -2.37 -12.97 7.20
C VAL A 101 -1.64 -14.07 6.43
N ALA A 102 -2.04 -15.34 6.60
CA ALA A 102 -1.38 -16.49 5.99
C ALA A 102 -2.31 -17.31 5.09
N ALA A 103 -1.72 -18.07 4.16
CA ALA A 103 -2.45 -19.02 3.34
C ALA A 103 -3.15 -20.11 4.20
N PRO A 104 -4.31 -20.64 3.78
CA PRO A 104 -4.99 -20.36 2.51
C PRO A 104 -5.95 -19.15 2.55
N TYR A 105 -6.12 -18.50 3.70
CA TYR A 105 -7.15 -17.47 3.91
C TYR A 105 -6.63 -16.03 3.79
N GLY A 106 -5.33 -15.87 3.55
CA GLY A 106 -4.62 -14.61 3.69
C GLY A 106 -3.36 -14.51 2.84
N GLY A 107 -2.77 -13.31 2.88
CA GLY A 107 -1.53 -13.00 2.19
C GLY A 107 -1.66 -12.79 0.68
N TYR A 108 -0.52 -12.56 0.03
CA TYR A 108 -0.44 -12.19 -1.38
C TYR A 108 -1.03 -13.26 -2.29
N SER A 109 -0.74 -14.54 -2.05
CA SER A 109 -1.30 -15.64 -2.84
C SER A 109 -2.83 -15.66 -2.83
N LYS A 110 -3.47 -15.38 -1.68
CA LYS A 110 -4.93 -15.25 -1.59
C LYS A 110 -5.44 -14.01 -2.33
N PHE A 111 -4.76 -12.88 -2.18
CA PHE A 111 -5.07 -11.64 -2.92
C PHE A 111 -5.06 -11.85 -4.44
N ILE A 112 -4.05 -12.59 -4.94
CA ILE A 112 -3.95 -12.99 -6.34
C ILE A 112 -5.08 -13.95 -6.73
N ALA A 113 -5.32 -14.99 -5.93
CA ALA A 113 -6.34 -16.02 -6.23
C ALA A 113 -7.76 -15.44 -6.32
N GLU A 114 -8.06 -14.36 -5.59
CA GLU A 114 -9.34 -13.65 -5.62
C GLU A 114 -9.44 -12.64 -6.80
N GLY A 115 -8.42 -12.56 -7.66
CA GLY A 115 -8.41 -11.68 -8.83
C GLY A 115 -8.48 -10.20 -8.44
N LEU A 116 -7.86 -9.84 -7.32
CA LEU A 116 -7.84 -8.46 -6.79
C LEU A 116 -6.69 -7.64 -7.39
N ASN A 117 -5.62 -8.28 -7.88
CA ASN A 117 -4.46 -7.61 -8.48
C ASN A 117 -4.83 -6.74 -9.69
N ASP A 118 -5.90 -7.06 -10.40
CA ASP A 118 -6.32 -6.29 -11.58
C ASP A 118 -7.37 -5.21 -11.23
N ARG A 119 -7.80 -5.15 -9.97
CA ARG A 119 -8.96 -4.34 -9.53
C ARG A 119 -8.73 -3.76 -8.14
N TYR A 120 -7.71 -2.93 -8.04
CA TYR A 120 -7.34 -2.24 -6.81
C TYR A 120 -6.76 -0.85 -7.10
N LEU A 121 -6.67 -0.04 -6.06
CA LEU A 121 -6.36 1.39 -6.10
C LEU A 121 -5.27 1.83 -7.10
N PRO A 122 -4.06 1.25 -7.12
CA PRO A 122 -3.01 1.67 -8.06
C PRO A 122 -3.41 1.47 -9.53
N VAL A 123 -4.14 0.40 -9.87
CA VAL A 123 -4.62 0.16 -11.24
C VAL A 123 -5.63 1.24 -11.64
N TRP A 124 -6.59 1.55 -10.77
CA TRP A 124 -7.60 2.59 -11.03
C TRP A 124 -6.97 3.99 -11.14
N LEU A 125 -5.90 4.26 -10.39
CA LEU A 125 -5.18 5.53 -10.47
C LEU A 125 -4.40 5.66 -11.79
N GLN A 126 -3.77 4.59 -12.28
CA GLN A 126 -3.15 4.60 -13.59
C GLN A 126 -4.17 4.85 -14.71
N GLU A 127 -5.35 4.20 -14.64
CA GLU A 127 -6.46 4.45 -15.56
C GLU A 127 -6.94 5.91 -15.51
N ALA A 128 -6.90 6.54 -14.33
CA ALA A 128 -7.22 7.96 -14.14
C ALA A 128 -6.09 8.93 -14.53
N GLY A 129 -4.96 8.43 -15.05
CA GLY A 129 -3.86 9.23 -15.55
C GLY A 129 -2.76 9.56 -14.54
N TYR A 130 -2.73 8.92 -13.37
CA TYR A 130 -1.68 9.10 -12.38
C TYR A 130 -0.47 8.20 -12.64
N ASN A 131 0.72 8.68 -12.33
CA ASN A 131 1.85 7.81 -12.06
C ASN A 131 1.74 7.27 -10.63
N THR A 132 2.09 6.00 -10.42
CA THR A 132 1.88 5.31 -9.16
C THR A 132 3.20 4.76 -8.64
N TYR A 133 3.50 5.03 -7.38
CA TYR A 133 4.78 4.71 -6.75
C TYR A 133 4.54 3.99 -5.43
N PHE A 134 5.35 2.97 -5.13
CA PHE A 134 5.23 2.21 -3.88
C PHE A 134 6.60 1.94 -3.26
N THR A 135 6.74 2.18 -1.97
CA THR A 135 7.90 1.75 -1.20
C THR A 135 7.47 1.02 0.06
N GLY A 136 8.13 -0.09 0.38
CA GLY A 136 7.97 -0.77 1.66
C GLY A 136 7.15 -2.06 1.59
N LYS A 137 6.40 -2.36 2.65
CA LYS A 137 5.65 -3.61 2.77
C LYS A 137 4.30 -3.55 2.06
N LEU A 138 4.07 -4.45 1.10
CA LEU A 138 2.76 -4.64 0.47
C LEU A 138 1.81 -5.41 1.38
N MET A 139 2.08 -6.71 1.60
CA MET A 139 1.35 -7.60 2.52
C MET A 139 2.16 -8.89 2.75
N ASN A 140 1.77 -9.72 3.71
CA ASN A 140 2.45 -10.99 3.97
C ASN A 140 2.31 -11.95 2.79
N GLY A 141 3.28 -12.84 2.60
CA GLY A 141 3.33 -13.79 1.50
C GLY A 141 3.72 -13.17 0.14
N HIS A 142 3.97 -11.86 0.08
CA HIS A 142 4.73 -11.27 -1.02
C HIS A 142 6.21 -11.54 -0.76
N ALA A 143 6.71 -12.67 -1.27
CA ALA A 143 7.95 -13.29 -0.81
C ALA A 143 8.96 -13.49 -1.93
N THR A 144 10.23 -13.68 -1.58
CA THR A 144 11.35 -13.87 -2.52
C THR A 144 11.18 -15.02 -3.52
N ASP A 145 10.26 -15.96 -3.26
CA ASP A 145 9.99 -17.13 -4.10
C ASP A 145 8.67 -17.04 -4.91
N SER A 146 7.90 -15.96 -4.72
CA SER A 146 6.53 -15.84 -5.23
C SER A 146 6.09 -14.43 -5.62
N TYR A 147 6.93 -13.41 -5.42
CA TYR A 147 6.65 -12.01 -5.77
C TYR A 147 6.37 -11.79 -7.26
N ASP A 148 6.83 -12.71 -8.11
CA ASP A 148 6.69 -12.70 -9.57
C ASP A 148 5.50 -13.53 -10.08
N LYS A 149 4.63 -14.03 -9.19
CA LYS A 149 3.55 -15.00 -9.52
C LYS A 149 2.13 -14.51 -9.17
N PRO A 150 1.59 -13.50 -9.87
CA PRO A 150 2.26 -12.55 -10.76
C PRO A 150 2.88 -11.39 -9.97
N TYR A 151 3.56 -10.49 -10.66
CA TYR A 151 3.92 -9.18 -10.11
C TYR A 151 2.68 -8.36 -9.68
N ALA A 152 2.86 -7.51 -8.66
CA ALA A 152 1.83 -6.57 -8.23
C ALA A 152 1.56 -5.55 -9.34
N ALA A 153 0.32 -5.44 -9.81
CA ALA A 153 -0.01 -4.62 -10.97
C ALA A 153 -0.20 -3.13 -10.62
N GLY A 154 -0.18 -2.25 -11.61
CA GLY A 154 -0.61 -0.85 -11.41
C GLY A 154 0.44 0.07 -10.78
N TRP A 155 1.73 -0.31 -10.75
CA TRP A 155 2.81 0.55 -10.25
C TRP A 155 3.71 1.03 -11.40
N THR A 156 3.91 2.35 -11.50
CA THR A 156 4.90 2.95 -12.42
C THR A 156 6.30 2.62 -11.96
N ARG A 157 6.56 2.75 -10.65
CA ARG A 157 7.76 2.25 -9.98
C ARG A 157 7.42 1.68 -8.61
N SER A 158 8.16 0.68 -8.17
CA SER A 158 7.94 0.05 -6.87
C SER A 158 9.23 -0.51 -6.30
N GLU A 159 9.44 -0.33 -4.99
CA GLU A 159 10.38 -1.14 -4.22
C GLU A 159 9.63 -1.81 -3.06
N PHE A 160 9.39 -3.11 -3.19
CA PHE A 160 8.69 -3.88 -2.17
C PHE A 160 9.67 -4.56 -1.22
N LEU A 161 9.38 -4.53 0.08
CA LEU A 161 9.97 -5.47 1.05
C LEU A 161 9.39 -6.87 0.80
N LEU A 162 10.22 -7.91 0.89
CA LEU A 162 9.82 -9.30 0.62
C LEU A 162 10.02 -10.24 1.80
N ASP A 163 9.05 -11.13 2.01
CA ASP A 163 9.19 -12.24 2.96
C ASP A 163 10.24 -13.24 2.45
N PRO A 164 10.98 -13.94 3.35
CA PRO A 164 10.84 -13.97 4.80
C PRO A 164 11.56 -12.84 5.54
N TYR A 165 12.18 -11.91 4.82
CA TYR A 165 13.06 -10.90 5.41
C TYR A 165 12.37 -9.54 5.66
N THR A 166 11.12 -9.35 5.23
CA THR A 166 10.31 -8.11 5.39
C THR A 166 10.40 -7.49 6.77
N TYR A 167 10.43 -8.35 7.80
CA TYR A 167 10.34 -7.95 9.21
C TYR A 167 11.69 -7.87 9.92
N LEU A 168 12.80 -8.11 9.22
CA LEU A 168 14.13 -7.95 9.79
C LEU A 168 14.57 -6.50 9.61
N TYR A 169 14.78 -5.79 10.72
CA TYR A 169 15.08 -4.37 10.66
C TYR A 169 16.39 -4.07 9.95
N ASN A 170 17.42 -4.90 10.14
CA ASN A 170 18.74 -4.65 9.56
C ASN A 170 19.08 -5.55 8.38
N ASN A 171 18.20 -6.45 7.96
CA ASN A 171 18.51 -7.50 6.97
C ASN A 171 17.31 -7.73 6.04
N ALA A 172 16.63 -6.67 5.62
CA ALA A 172 15.46 -6.81 4.75
C ALA A 172 15.85 -7.17 3.32
N SER A 173 15.00 -7.93 2.63
CA SER A 173 15.08 -8.06 1.16
C SER A 173 14.14 -7.08 0.48
N THR A 174 14.56 -6.56 -0.66
CA THR A 174 13.76 -5.67 -1.50
C THR A 174 13.69 -6.19 -2.94
N VAL A 175 12.65 -5.82 -3.67
CA VAL A 175 12.62 -5.95 -5.14
C VAL A 175 12.26 -4.63 -5.76
N LEU A 176 13.13 -4.15 -6.65
CA LEU A 176 12.93 -2.92 -7.42
C LEU A 176 12.33 -3.26 -8.78
N ASP A 177 11.22 -2.60 -9.13
CA ASP A 177 10.63 -2.57 -10.47
C ASP A 177 10.54 -3.96 -11.15
N ASN A 178 10.02 -4.95 -10.42
CA ASN A 178 9.88 -6.35 -10.87
C ASN A 178 11.18 -7.02 -11.32
N GLY A 179 12.33 -6.52 -10.87
CA GLY A 179 13.65 -7.11 -11.11
C GLY A 179 13.97 -8.30 -10.20
N GLU A 180 15.25 -8.62 -10.09
CA GLU A 180 15.74 -9.58 -9.10
C GLU A 180 15.70 -8.98 -7.70
N TYR A 181 15.26 -9.77 -6.71
CA TYR A 181 15.30 -9.31 -5.34
C TYR A 181 16.74 -9.15 -4.85
N THR A 182 16.96 -8.15 -4.00
CA THR A 182 18.23 -7.88 -3.33
C THR A 182 18.08 -8.12 -1.85
N PHE A 183 19.01 -8.86 -1.24
CA PHE A 183 19.14 -8.96 0.21
C PHE A 183 20.05 -7.85 0.72
N ASN A 184 19.63 -7.09 1.74
CA ASN A 184 20.32 -5.88 2.20
C ASN A 184 20.87 -6.05 3.62
N PRO A 185 21.99 -6.80 3.82
CA PRO A 185 22.53 -7.05 5.14
C PRO A 185 23.10 -5.78 5.80
N GLY A 186 22.80 -5.60 7.09
CA GLY A 186 23.22 -4.45 7.89
C GLY A 186 22.52 -3.12 7.55
N ARG A 187 21.60 -3.08 6.59
CA ARG A 187 20.88 -1.85 6.23
C ARG A 187 19.56 -1.76 6.99
N TYR A 188 19.34 -0.64 7.68
CA TYR A 188 18.10 -0.40 8.39
C TYR A 188 16.93 -0.21 7.43
N SER A 189 15.90 -1.04 7.53
CA SER A 189 14.80 -1.15 6.55
C SER A 189 14.02 0.16 6.41
N THR A 190 13.80 0.89 7.50
CA THR A 190 13.12 2.19 7.45
C THR A 190 13.93 3.23 6.67
N ASP A 191 15.27 3.14 6.71
CA ASP A 191 16.14 4.04 5.93
C ASP A 191 16.13 3.67 4.45
N LEU A 192 16.16 2.36 4.12
CA LEU A 192 15.97 1.90 2.73
C LEU A 192 14.67 2.44 2.14
N ILE A 193 13.56 2.32 2.89
CA ILE A 193 12.26 2.82 2.45
C ILE A 193 12.26 4.34 2.34
N ALA A 194 12.87 5.07 3.28
CA ALA A 194 12.93 6.53 3.22
C ALA A 194 13.76 7.03 2.02
N GLU A 195 14.96 6.48 1.82
CA GLU A 195 15.85 6.80 0.70
C GLU A 195 15.12 6.59 -0.64
N ARG A 196 14.50 5.42 -0.82
CA ARG A 196 13.74 5.14 -2.05
C ARG A 196 12.54 6.04 -2.24
N SER A 197 11.84 6.37 -1.17
CA SER A 197 10.64 7.22 -1.25
C SER A 197 10.98 8.62 -1.73
N VAL A 198 12.14 9.14 -1.32
CA VAL A 198 12.64 10.44 -1.82
C VAL A 198 13.04 10.34 -3.29
N GLU A 199 13.75 9.28 -3.69
CA GLU A 199 14.08 9.03 -5.12
C GLU A 199 12.81 8.98 -5.99
N PHE A 200 11.80 8.22 -5.57
CA PHE A 200 10.54 8.11 -6.31
C PHE A 200 9.76 9.42 -6.34
N LEU A 201 9.83 10.22 -5.27
CA LEU A 201 9.22 11.55 -5.24
C LEU A 201 9.92 12.50 -6.22
N ASP A 202 11.25 12.48 -6.30
CA ASP A 202 12.02 13.28 -7.25
C ASP A 202 11.68 12.89 -8.70
N ASP A 203 11.61 11.58 -9.00
CA ASP A 203 11.15 11.06 -10.29
C ASP A 203 9.73 11.51 -10.64
N ALA A 204 8.81 11.42 -9.67
CA ALA A 204 7.41 11.79 -9.86
C ALA A 204 7.25 13.29 -10.16
N VAL A 205 7.99 14.14 -9.44
CA VAL A 205 8.01 15.60 -9.66
C VAL A 205 8.63 15.93 -11.02
N ALA A 206 9.73 15.28 -11.40
CA ALA A 206 10.37 15.48 -12.69
C ALA A 206 9.50 15.03 -13.88
N GLY A 207 8.66 14.00 -13.68
CA GLY A 207 7.78 13.46 -14.71
C GLY A 207 6.60 14.37 -15.09
N GLY A 208 6.26 15.38 -14.28
CA GLY A 208 5.24 16.39 -14.60
C GLY A 208 3.77 15.92 -14.61
N ARG A 209 3.52 14.62 -14.42
CA ARG A 209 2.17 14.03 -14.29
C ARG A 209 1.72 14.00 -12.83
N PRO A 210 0.41 14.04 -12.54
CA PRO A 210 -0.07 13.84 -11.18
C PRO A 210 0.34 12.44 -10.69
N PHE A 211 0.66 12.32 -9.40
CA PHE A 211 1.19 11.07 -8.85
C PHE A 211 0.51 10.64 -7.55
N PHE A 212 0.58 9.34 -7.31
CA PHE A 212 0.26 8.70 -6.03
C PHE A 212 1.45 7.91 -5.53
N LEU A 213 1.97 8.26 -4.36
CA LEU A 213 3.08 7.58 -3.70
C LEU A 213 2.60 6.96 -2.39
N ILE A 214 2.74 5.63 -2.25
CA ILE A 214 2.58 4.94 -0.98
C ILE A 214 3.96 4.71 -0.34
N VAL A 215 4.09 5.12 0.92
CA VAL A 215 5.27 4.89 1.77
C VAL A 215 4.87 4.02 2.95
N ASN A 216 5.25 2.74 2.91
CA ASN A 216 4.82 1.71 3.86
C ASN A 216 6.01 1.09 4.63
N PRO A 217 6.67 1.83 5.53
CA PRO A 217 7.68 1.23 6.40
C PRO A 217 7.07 0.09 7.23
N MET A 218 7.87 -0.94 7.52
CA MET A 218 7.47 -2.01 8.42
C MET A 218 7.44 -1.55 9.88
N ALA A 219 8.24 -0.54 10.25
CA ALA A 219 8.22 -0.01 11.61
C ALA A 219 6.85 0.61 11.98
N PRO A 220 6.42 0.53 13.26
CA PRO A 220 7.10 -0.07 14.41
C PRO A 220 6.74 -1.54 14.69
N HIS A 221 6.33 -2.34 13.70
CA HIS A 221 5.96 -3.74 13.93
C HIS A 221 7.10 -4.53 14.60
N ALA A 222 6.73 -5.56 15.38
CA ALA A 222 7.68 -6.48 16.01
C ALA A 222 8.63 -7.10 14.97
N GLU A 223 9.92 -7.17 15.30
CA GLU A 223 10.85 -7.92 14.45
C GLU A 223 10.40 -9.38 14.44
N THR A 224 10.19 -9.93 13.26
CA THR A 224 9.56 -11.25 13.10
C THR A 224 10.46 -12.13 12.26
N ILE A 225 10.91 -13.25 12.85
CA ILE A 225 11.76 -14.23 12.20
C ILE A 225 10.90 -15.45 11.86
N PHE A 226 10.81 -15.76 10.57
CA PHE A 226 10.19 -16.98 10.08
C PHE A 226 11.23 -18.10 10.04
N HIS A 227 11.01 -19.15 10.83
CA HIS A 227 11.89 -20.31 10.85
C HIS A 227 11.37 -21.32 9.80
N ALA A 228 12.18 -21.55 8.76
CA ALA A 228 11.82 -22.31 7.55
C ALA A 228 11.33 -23.74 7.82
N GLU A 229 11.67 -24.33 8.97
CA GLU A 229 11.28 -25.71 9.31
C GLU A 229 9.85 -25.84 9.87
N THR A 230 9.17 -24.72 10.21
CA THR A 230 7.91 -24.78 10.99
C THR A 230 6.88 -23.70 10.62
N VAL A 231 7.00 -23.01 9.48
CA VAL A 231 6.04 -21.95 9.06
C VAL A 231 4.57 -22.41 9.07
N PHE A 232 4.31 -23.72 8.92
CA PHE A 232 2.98 -24.32 8.97
C PHE A 232 2.60 -25.01 10.31
N GLN A 233 3.46 -24.93 11.34
CA GLN A 233 3.18 -25.42 12.69
C GLN A 233 3.17 -24.25 13.69
N ARG A 234 2.25 -24.26 14.67
CA ARG A 234 2.24 -23.28 15.77
C ARG A 234 3.61 -23.31 16.48
N GLY A 235 4.49 -22.36 16.17
CA GLY A 235 5.86 -22.31 16.70
C GLY A 235 6.94 -21.80 15.73
N GLY A 236 6.67 -21.72 14.42
CA GLY A 236 7.68 -21.30 13.43
C GLY A 236 7.88 -19.79 13.25
N VAL A 237 7.32 -18.98 14.15
CA VAL A 237 7.43 -17.53 14.10
C VAL A 237 7.93 -17.05 15.46
N GLN A 238 9.07 -16.36 15.45
CA GLN A 238 9.60 -15.69 16.62
C GLN A 238 9.37 -14.19 16.48
N HIS A 239 8.70 -13.60 17.48
CA HIS A 239 8.55 -12.15 17.58
C HIS A 239 9.53 -11.61 18.61
N ASN A 240 10.37 -10.68 18.17
CA ASN A 240 11.25 -9.88 19.00
C ASN A 240 10.70 -8.44 19.07
N PRO A 241 11.07 -7.66 20.09
CA PRO A 241 10.77 -6.24 20.12
C PRO A 241 11.26 -5.53 18.83
N PRO A 242 10.58 -4.46 18.39
CA PRO A 242 11.07 -3.61 17.31
C PRO A 242 12.50 -3.13 17.59
N VAL A 243 13.36 -3.18 16.57
CA VAL A 243 14.76 -2.74 16.68
C VAL A 243 14.84 -1.28 16.24
N PRO A 244 15.26 -0.33 17.11
CA PRO A 244 15.46 1.05 16.70
C PRO A 244 16.65 1.16 15.74
N ALA A 245 16.66 2.21 14.91
CA ALA A 245 17.89 2.58 14.22
C ALA A 245 18.99 2.89 15.25
N GLU A 246 20.25 2.58 14.94
CA GLU A 246 21.40 2.82 15.84
C GLU A 246 21.43 4.26 16.38
N ARG A 247 21.23 5.25 15.48
CA ARG A 247 21.15 6.67 15.83
C ARG A 247 20.03 7.04 16.82
N HIS A 248 19.06 6.14 17.04
CA HIS A 248 17.89 6.36 17.90
C HIS A 248 17.88 5.47 19.15
N GLU A 249 18.83 4.55 19.33
CA GLU A 249 18.81 3.52 20.39
C GLU A 249 18.63 4.11 21.80
N HIS A 250 19.20 5.29 22.05
CA HIS A 250 19.19 5.92 23.37
C HIS A 250 18.28 7.14 23.48
N LEU A 251 17.47 7.46 22.46
CA LEU A 251 16.61 8.66 22.48
C LEU A 251 15.57 8.65 23.60
N PHE A 252 15.11 7.46 23.99
CA PHE A 252 14.00 7.27 24.93
C PHE A 252 14.34 6.26 26.03
N ALA A 253 15.60 6.23 26.48
CA ALA A 253 16.09 5.27 27.49
C ALA A 253 15.28 5.29 28.79
N ASP A 254 14.75 6.46 29.18
CA ASP A 254 13.95 6.65 30.40
C ASP A 254 12.44 6.67 30.14
N ALA A 255 11.99 6.49 28.90
CA ALA A 255 10.57 6.52 28.57
C ALA A 255 9.86 5.30 29.16
N GLN A 256 8.73 5.55 29.83
CA GLN A 256 7.87 4.48 30.34
C GLN A 256 6.62 4.39 29.50
N VAL A 257 6.39 3.21 28.92
CA VAL A 257 5.13 2.92 28.22
C VAL A 257 3.98 3.08 29.21
N PRO A 258 2.93 3.88 28.88
CA PRO A 258 1.78 4.05 29.75
C PRO A 258 1.19 2.70 30.20
N ARG A 259 1.01 2.54 31.52
CA ARG A 259 0.38 1.35 32.11
C ARG A 259 -1.09 1.66 32.38
N THR A 260 -1.97 1.16 31.52
CA THR A 260 -3.43 1.28 31.72
C THR A 260 -3.91 0.23 32.75
N PRO A 261 -5.13 0.33 33.30
CA PRO A 261 -5.68 -0.71 34.17
C PRO A 261 -5.72 -2.12 33.55
N SER A 262 -5.70 -2.20 32.21
CA SER A 262 -5.66 -3.45 31.45
C SER A 262 -4.24 -3.96 31.16
N PHE A 263 -3.20 -3.26 31.63
CA PHE A 263 -1.81 -3.69 31.44
C PHE A 263 -1.43 -4.77 32.46
N ASN A 264 -1.15 -5.99 31.99
CA ASN A 264 -0.81 -7.16 32.82
C ASN A 264 -1.69 -7.30 34.08
N PRO A 265 -3.03 -7.36 33.94
CA PRO A 265 -3.91 -7.45 35.08
C PRO A 265 -3.66 -8.79 35.80
N ILE A 266 -3.65 -8.75 37.14
CA ILE A 266 -3.46 -9.94 37.99
C ILE A 266 -4.47 -11.04 37.64
N VAL A 267 -5.69 -10.62 37.29
CA VAL A 267 -6.74 -11.48 36.74
C VAL A 267 -6.98 -11.06 35.29
N PRO A 268 -6.60 -11.87 34.29
CA PRO A 268 -6.85 -11.58 32.88
C PRO A 268 -8.35 -11.41 32.61
N ALA A 269 -8.76 -10.19 32.22
CA ALA A 269 -10.17 -9.88 31.92
C ALA A 269 -10.55 -10.16 30.45
N SER A 270 -9.60 -10.51 29.58
CA SER A 270 -9.85 -10.87 28.18
C SER A 270 -9.60 -12.35 27.89
N VAL A 271 -10.65 -12.99 27.34
CA VAL A 271 -10.68 -14.22 26.53
C VAL A 271 -10.30 -15.58 27.16
N LYS A 272 -10.01 -15.70 28.46
CA LYS A 272 -9.97 -17.05 29.07
C LYS A 272 -11.32 -17.79 28.98
N TYR A 273 -12.42 -17.04 28.91
CA TYR A 273 -13.77 -17.55 28.68
C TYR A 273 -13.98 -18.15 27.28
N LEU A 274 -13.40 -17.59 26.20
CA LEU A 274 -13.57 -18.17 24.86
C LEU A 274 -12.79 -19.49 24.70
N ASN A 275 -11.70 -19.68 25.46
CA ASN A 275 -10.98 -20.97 25.48
C ASN A 275 -11.84 -22.13 26.03
N ASN A 276 -12.91 -21.81 26.77
CA ASN A 276 -13.81 -22.77 27.39
C ASN A 276 -15.20 -22.78 26.75
N LEU A 277 -15.44 -21.99 25.69
CA LEU A 277 -16.67 -22.10 24.93
C LEU A 277 -16.63 -23.39 24.11
N GLU A 278 -17.75 -24.12 24.13
CA GLU A 278 -17.95 -25.25 23.25
C GLU A 278 -17.79 -24.77 21.81
N MET A 279 -16.98 -25.46 21.00
CA MET A 279 -16.88 -25.15 19.58
C MET A 279 -18.29 -25.27 19.00
N LEU A 280 -18.79 -24.21 18.38
CA LEU A 280 -19.98 -24.30 17.55
C LEU A 280 -19.59 -25.24 16.40
N THR A 281 -20.05 -26.48 16.50
CA THR A 281 -19.81 -27.51 15.50
C THR A 281 -20.32 -27.00 14.16
N ALA A 282 -19.49 -27.12 13.12
CA ALA A 282 -19.98 -27.08 11.76
C ALA A 282 -20.71 -28.41 11.53
N ASP A 283 -22.04 -28.37 11.52
CA ASP A 283 -22.79 -29.27 10.65
C ASP A 283 -22.59 -28.84 9.19
#